data_AF-A0A8T6X9R0-F1
#
_entry.id   AF-A0A8T6X9R0-F1
#
_cell.length_a   1.000
_cell.length_b   1.000
_cell.length_c   1.000
_cell.angle_alpha   90.00
_cell.angle_beta   90.00
_cell.angle_gamma   90.00
#
_symmetry.space_group_name_H-M   'P 1'
#
loop_
_entity.id
_entity.type
_entity.pdbx_description
1 polymer ?
#
loop_
_entity_poly.entity_id
_entity_poly.type
_entity_poly.pdbx_seq_one_letter_code
_entity_poly.pdbx_strand_id
1 'polypeptide(L)'
;GTVEYHLKYLVDKEMLVEKADGNYKRYYPVGMYGSVDRKLLSLLRQEVPRRIVMKLLLNPGTNFKVLSEGFPVSASTLSYHLKKLIEGDIVRKVKKGRESLYYVNNQEEVAKVLLTHRKSFLDGLVESFANLWEEFKL
;
A
#
# COMPACT_ATOMS: atom_id res chain seq x y z
N GLY A 1 4.42 -6.61 25.29
CA GLY A 1 4.82 -5.20 25.07
C GLY A 1 5.97 -5.13 24.09
N THR A 2 5.70 -5.24 22.80
CA THR A 2 6.70 -5.10 21.73
C THR A 2 6.19 -4.11 20.68
N VAL A 3 4.89 -4.21 20.35
CA VAL A 3 4.18 -3.28 19.47
C VAL A 3 4.09 -1.86 20.06
N GLU A 4 3.76 -1.72 21.34
CA GLU A 4 3.59 -0.42 22.00
C GLU A 4 4.91 0.36 22.09
N TYR A 5 6.03 -0.36 22.30
CA TYR A 5 7.37 0.21 22.31
C TYR A 5 7.79 0.70 20.92
N HIS A 6 7.53 -0.09 19.88
CA HIS A 6 7.85 0.30 18.51
C HIS A 6 6.97 1.45 18.01
N LEU A 7 5.69 1.51 18.39
CA LEU A 7 4.81 2.63 18.06
C LEU A 7 5.28 3.93 18.73
N LYS A 8 5.69 3.85 20.00
CA LYS A 8 6.23 5.01 20.71
C LYS A 8 7.56 5.48 20.11
N TYR A 9 8.45 4.57 19.76
CA TYR A 9 9.69 4.87 19.05
C TYR A 9 9.44 5.57 17.70
N LEU A 10 8.42 5.16 16.95
CA LEU A 10 8.08 5.75 15.66
C LEU A 10 7.37 7.12 15.80
N VAL A 11 6.64 7.35 16.89
CA VAL A 11 6.11 8.67 17.25
C VAL A 11 7.27 9.61 17.64
N ASP A 12 8.21 9.13 18.45
CA ASP A 12 9.39 9.89 18.89
C ASP A 12 10.34 10.24 17.72
N LYS A 13 10.29 9.50 16.61
CA LYS A 13 11.01 9.79 15.36
C LYS A 13 10.24 10.68 14.39
N GLU A 14 9.09 11.24 14.80
CA GLU A 14 8.18 12.04 13.97
C GLU A 14 7.72 11.31 12.70
N MET A 15 7.74 9.98 12.72
CA MET A 15 7.30 9.15 11.59
C MET A 15 5.82 8.82 11.68
N LEU A 16 5.23 8.93 12.87
CA LEU A 16 3.81 8.75 13.18
C LEU A 16 3.30 9.90 14.06
N VAL A 17 2.04 10.29 13.92
CA VAL A 17 1.29 11.08 14.90
C VAL A 17 0.28 10.18 15.58
N GLU A 18 0.24 10.30 16.90
CA GLU A 18 -0.74 9.66 17.76
C GLU A 18 -1.99 10.54 17.88
N LYS A 19 -3.18 9.94 17.71
CA LYS A 19 -4.47 10.60 17.93
C LYS A 19 -5.40 9.71 18.75
N ALA A 20 -6.16 10.35 19.63
CA ALA A 20 -7.28 9.70 20.32
C ALA A 20 -8.49 9.61 19.38
N ASP A 21 -9.05 8.41 19.25
CA ASP A 21 -10.33 8.13 18.60
C ASP A 21 -11.23 7.37 19.60
N GLY A 22 -12.07 8.13 20.31
CA GLY A 22 -12.83 7.62 21.45
C GLY A 22 -11.92 7.07 22.55
N ASN A 23 -12.11 5.81 22.93
CA ASN A 23 -11.32 5.13 23.96
C ASN A 23 -10.00 4.52 23.44
N TYR A 24 -9.69 4.66 22.15
CA TYR A 24 -8.52 4.00 21.53
C TYR A 24 -7.52 5.01 20.97
N LYS A 25 -6.23 4.66 21.06
CA LYS A 25 -5.13 5.40 20.44
C LYS A 25 -4.89 4.85 19.03
N ARG A 26 -4.79 5.75 18.05
CA ARG A 26 -4.46 5.41 16.66
C ARG A 26 -3.22 6.18 16.24
N TYR A 27 -2.33 5.49 15.52
CA TYR A 27 -1.09 6.05 15.03
C TYR A 27 -1.18 6.17 13.50
N TYR A 28 -0.93 7.36 12.99
CA TYR A 28 -0.99 7.70 11.57
C TYR A 28 0.38 8.17 11.13
N PRO A 29 0.93 7.70 10.01
CA PRO A 29 2.19 8.25 9.56
C PRO A 29 2.12 9.75 9.21
N VAL A 30 3.23 10.47 9.40
CA VAL A 30 3.28 11.89 9.07
C VAL A 30 3.06 12.10 7.56
N GLY A 31 2.02 12.84 7.20
CA GLY A 31 1.58 13.07 5.82
C GLY A 31 0.28 12.34 5.43
N MET A 32 -0.18 11.39 6.24
CA MET A 32 -1.46 10.68 6.10
C MET A 32 -2.55 11.32 6.97
N TYR A 33 -2.88 12.58 6.68
CA TYR A 33 -3.99 13.28 7.33
C TYR A 33 -5.04 13.71 6.30
N GLY A 34 -6.18 13.02 6.23
CA GLY A 34 -7.40 13.54 5.60
C GLY A 34 -8.28 12.51 4.88
N SER A 35 -9.13 12.98 3.96
CA SER A 35 -10.02 12.15 3.12
C SER A 35 -9.28 11.13 2.25
N VAL A 36 -7.98 11.36 2.01
CA VAL A 36 -7.08 10.49 1.26
C VAL A 36 -6.89 9.14 1.97
N ASP A 37 -6.83 9.11 3.30
CA ASP A 37 -6.59 7.88 4.06
C ASP A 37 -7.78 6.92 4.02
N ARG A 38 -9.01 7.44 4.05
CA ARG A 38 -10.21 6.62 3.91
C ARG A 38 -10.31 5.98 2.53
N LYS A 39 -9.90 6.71 1.48
CA LYS A 39 -9.90 6.22 0.09
C LYS A 39 -8.78 5.21 -0.15
N LEU A 40 -7.59 5.45 0.40
CA LEU A 40 -6.48 4.50 0.40
C LEU A 40 -6.89 3.20 1.10
N LEU A 41 -7.37 3.29 2.34
CA LEU A 41 -7.80 2.12 3.11
C LEU A 41 -8.97 1.37 2.46
N SER A 42 -9.93 2.07 1.85
CA SER A 42 -11.05 1.40 1.16
C SER A 42 -10.61 0.66 -0.10
N LEU A 43 -9.60 1.16 -0.82
CA LEU A 43 -9.00 0.48 -1.96
C LEU A 43 -8.13 -0.69 -1.51
N LEU A 44 -7.27 -0.52 -0.50
CA LEU A 44 -6.41 -1.59 0.03
C LEU A 44 -7.17 -2.70 0.76
N ARG A 45 -8.43 -2.47 1.17
CA ARG A 45 -9.32 -3.54 1.64
C ARG A 45 -9.76 -4.49 0.53
N GLN A 46 -9.80 -4.02 -0.71
CA GLN A 46 -10.17 -4.86 -1.86
C GLN A 46 -8.95 -5.70 -2.27
N GLU A 47 -9.15 -7.01 -2.45
CA GLU A 47 -8.07 -7.96 -2.71
C GLU A 47 -7.25 -7.59 -3.96
N VAL A 48 -7.93 -7.31 -5.08
CA VAL A 48 -7.26 -7.05 -6.37
C VAL A 48 -6.45 -5.75 -6.34
N PRO A 49 -7.00 -4.57 -5.94
CA PRO A 49 -6.20 -3.36 -5.77
C PRO A 49 -5.03 -3.53 -4.81
N ARG A 50 -5.23 -4.20 -3.66
CA ARG A 50 -4.15 -4.46 -2.70
C ARG A 50 -3.02 -5.27 -3.34
N ARG A 51 -3.35 -6.36 -4.03
CA ARG A 51 -2.37 -7.19 -4.75
C ARG A 51 -1.61 -6.41 -5.82
N ILE A 52 -2.28 -5.52 -6.56
CA ILE A 52 -1.63 -4.64 -7.55
C ILE A 52 -0.59 -3.77 -6.86
N VAL A 53 -0.96 -3.09 -5.77
CA VAL A 53 -0.06 -2.23 -5.00
C VAL A 53 1.13 -3.03 -4.49
N MET A 54 0.90 -4.19 -3.88
CA MET A 54 1.98 -5.06 -3.38
C MET A 54 2.93 -5.51 -4.50
N LYS A 55 2.40 -5.91 -5.66
CA LYS A 55 3.22 -6.29 -6.82
C LYS A 55 4.09 -5.14 -7.30
N LEU A 56 3.55 -3.92 -7.33
CA LEU A 56 4.25 -2.73 -7.76
C LEU A 56 5.24 -2.18 -6.72
N LEU A 57 5.02 -2.43 -5.42
CA LEU A 57 6.02 -2.17 -4.39
C LEU A 57 7.21 -3.11 -4.57
N LEU A 58 6.95 -4.42 -4.73
CA LEU A 58 8.02 -5.42 -4.94
C LEU A 58 8.74 -5.26 -6.30
N ASN A 59 8.03 -4.82 -7.33
CA ASN A 59 8.58 -4.67 -8.69
C ASN A 59 8.17 -3.31 -9.29
N PRO A 60 8.79 -2.20 -8.87
CA PRO A 60 8.47 -0.88 -9.39
C PRO A 60 8.70 -0.80 -10.90
N GLY A 61 7.79 -0.19 -11.64
CA GLY A 61 7.88 -0.06 -13.09
C GLY A 61 7.41 -1.29 -13.86
N THR A 62 6.64 -2.19 -13.23
CA THR A 62 5.99 -3.29 -13.94
C THR A 62 5.01 -2.73 -14.99
N ASN A 63 5.01 -3.31 -16.19
CA ASN A 63 4.11 -2.89 -17.28
C ASN A 63 2.74 -3.60 -17.22
N PHE A 64 1.77 -3.11 -17.99
CA PHE A 64 0.41 -3.67 -17.98
C PHE A 64 0.37 -5.15 -18.40
N LYS A 65 1.20 -5.56 -19.37
CA LYS A 65 1.23 -6.94 -19.86
C LYS A 65 1.62 -7.91 -18.74
N VAL A 66 2.71 -7.62 -18.04
CA VAL A 66 3.18 -8.43 -16.91
C VAL A 66 2.14 -8.45 -15.78
N LEU A 67 1.48 -7.32 -15.50
CA LEU A 67 0.38 -7.29 -14.53
C LEU A 67 -0.80 -8.16 -15.01
N SER A 68 -1.17 -8.13 -16.28
CA SER A 68 -2.31 -8.92 -16.79
C SER A 68 -2.06 -10.43 -16.75
N GLU A 69 -0.81 -10.86 -16.90
CA GLU A 69 -0.43 -12.28 -16.82
C GLU A 69 -0.38 -12.79 -15.37
N GLY A 70 -0.06 -11.91 -14.41
CA GLY A 70 0.12 -12.28 -13.00
C GLY A 70 -1.13 -12.20 -12.12
N PHE A 71 -2.29 -11.79 -12.64
CA PHE A 71 -3.51 -11.57 -11.87
C PHE A 71 -4.65 -12.46 -12.36
N PRO A 72 -5.43 -13.09 -11.47
CA PRO A 72 -6.52 -13.99 -11.84
C PRO A 72 -7.80 -13.23 -12.23
N VAL A 73 -7.67 -12.07 -12.88
CA VAL A 73 -8.80 -11.25 -13.34
C VAL A 73 -8.60 -10.85 -14.79
N SER A 74 -9.69 -10.53 -15.49
CA SER A 74 -9.61 -10.07 -16.88
C SER A 74 -8.77 -8.78 -17.02
N ALA A 75 -8.19 -8.56 -18.19
CA ALA A 75 -7.45 -7.35 -18.49
C ALA A 75 -8.31 -6.06 -18.29
N SER A 76 -9.60 -6.11 -18.62
CA SER A 76 -10.50 -4.98 -18.41
C SER A 76 -10.75 -4.71 -16.93
N THR A 77 -10.92 -5.76 -16.11
CA THR A 77 -11.02 -5.66 -14.65
C THR A 77 -9.73 -5.11 -14.02
N LEU A 78 -8.57 -5.58 -14.46
CA LEU A 78 -7.27 -5.07 -14.01
C LEU A 78 -7.09 -3.59 -14.36
N SER A 79 -7.43 -3.21 -15.59
CA SER A 79 -7.40 -1.81 -16.06
C SER A 79 -8.32 -0.92 -15.22
N TYR A 80 -9.53 -1.40 -14.89
CA TYR A 80 -10.45 -0.71 -14.00
C TYR A 80 -9.83 -0.44 -12.62
N HIS A 81 -9.22 -1.44 -11.99
CA HIS A 81 -8.57 -1.27 -10.69
C HIS A 81 -7.35 -0.35 -10.76
N LEU A 82 -6.51 -0.47 -11.79
CA LEU A 82 -5.39 0.45 -12.02
C LEU A 82 -5.86 1.90 -12.17
N LYS A 83 -6.95 2.13 -12.91
CA LYS A 83 -7.56 3.45 -13.04
C LYS A 83 -8.01 3.98 -11.67
N LYS A 84 -8.66 3.16 -10.85
CA LYS A 84 -9.08 3.54 -9.49
C LYS A 84 -7.89 3.87 -8.57
N LEU A 85 -6.80 3.12 -8.67
CA LEU A 85 -5.56 3.39 -7.92
C LEU A 85 -4.88 4.69 -8.38
N ILE A 86 -4.92 5.00 -9.69
CA ILE A 86 -4.41 6.26 -10.25
C ILE A 86 -5.29 7.45 -9.82
N GLU A 87 -6.61 7.33 -9.90
CA GLU A 87 -7.56 8.35 -9.41
C GLU A 87 -7.48 8.53 -7.88
N GLY A 88 -6.94 7.56 -7.16
CA GLY A 88 -6.66 7.62 -5.74
C GLY A 88 -5.29 8.19 -5.38
N ASP A 89 -4.49 8.57 -6.36
CA ASP A 89 -3.09 8.99 -6.20
C ASP A 89 -2.18 7.95 -5.52
N ILE A 90 -2.56 6.66 -5.59
CA ILE A 90 -1.82 5.54 -5.00
C ILE A 90 -0.80 5.00 -5.98
N VAL A 91 -1.15 4.98 -7.27
CA VAL A 91 -0.30 4.50 -8.36
C VAL A 91 -0.19 5.59 -9.41
N ARG A 92 1.01 5.83 -9.91
CA ARG A 92 1.24 6.65 -11.09
C ARG A 92 1.62 5.79 -12.30
N LYS A 93 1.27 6.29 -13.48
CA LYS A 93 1.57 5.67 -14.77
C LYS A 93 2.59 6.53 -15.52
N VAL A 94 3.70 5.94 -15.95
CA VAL A 94 4.74 6.59 -16.76
C VAL A 94 4.78 5.94 -18.13
N LYS A 95 4.70 6.74 -19.21
CA LYS A 95 4.88 6.23 -20.57
C LYS A 95 6.37 6.14 -20.90
N LYS A 96 6.83 4.99 -21.39
CA LYS A 96 8.18 4.77 -21.90
C LYS A 96 8.07 4.14 -23.29
N GLY A 97 8.19 4.96 -24.34
CA GLY A 97 7.94 4.54 -25.71
C GLY A 97 6.49 4.06 -25.90
N ARG A 98 6.32 2.80 -26.34
CA ARG A 98 5.01 2.16 -26.54
C ARG A 98 4.45 1.54 -25.27
N GLU A 99 5.24 1.46 -24.19
CA GLU A 99 4.85 0.81 -22.96
C GLU A 99 4.41 1.82 -21.89
N SER A 100 3.60 1.33 -20.96
CA SER A 100 3.22 2.05 -19.75
C SER A 100 3.72 1.29 -18.54
N LEU A 101 4.53 1.96 -17.73
CA LEU A 101 5.12 1.45 -16.50
C LEU A 101 4.38 2.04 -15.30
N TYR A 102 4.11 1.23 -14.29
CA TYR A 102 3.33 1.62 -13.12
C TYR A 102 4.20 1.65 -11.87
N TYR A 103 3.98 2.65 -11.02
CA TYR A 103 4.75 2.87 -9.78
C TYR A 103 3.79 3.25 -8.66
N VAL A 104 4.04 2.76 -7.45
CA VAL A 104 3.33 3.25 -6.26
C VAL A 104 3.89 4.62 -5.87
N ASN A 105 2.99 5.57 -5.60
CA ASN A 105 3.32 6.87 -5.03
C ASN A 105 3.54 6.72 -3.52
N ASN A 106 4.48 7.47 -2.94
CA ASN A 106 4.77 7.43 -1.50
C ASN A 106 4.96 5.98 -0.99
N GLN A 107 5.84 5.22 -1.64
CA GLN A 107 5.97 3.76 -1.45
C GLN A 107 6.09 3.34 0.02
N GLU A 108 6.91 4.05 0.78
CA GLU A 108 7.12 3.77 2.20
C GLU A 108 5.84 3.95 3.02
N GLU A 109 5.04 4.95 2.64
CA GLU A 109 3.80 5.29 3.32
C GLU A 109 2.72 4.25 3.04
N VAL A 110 2.57 3.88 1.78
CA VAL A 110 1.63 2.83 1.36
C VAL A 110 2.04 1.47 1.97
N ALA A 111 3.34 1.18 2.05
CA ALA A 111 3.84 -0.01 2.74
C ALA A 111 3.52 0.02 4.24
N LYS A 112 3.76 1.14 4.95
CA LYS A 112 3.39 1.28 6.37
C LYS A 112 1.91 0.99 6.61
N VAL A 113 1.01 1.47 5.74
CA VAL A 113 -0.44 1.19 5.85
C VAL A 113 -0.73 -0.29 5.70
N LEU A 114 -0.11 -0.96 4.72
CA LEU A 114 -0.26 -2.40 4.52
C LEU A 114 0.19 -3.19 5.75
N LEU A 115 1.33 -2.82 6.34
CA LEU A 115 1.91 -3.47 7.51
C LEU A 115 1.09 -3.20 8.79
N THR A 116 0.68 -1.95 9.01
CA THR A 116 -0.09 -1.53 10.21
C THR A 116 -1.45 -2.22 10.26
N HIS A 117 -2.09 -2.40 9.10
CA HIS A 117 -3.40 -3.03 8.99
C HIS A 117 -3.35 -4.50 8.57
N ARG A 118 -2.19 -5.17 8.70
CA ARG A 118 -2.00 -6.56 8.26
C ARG A 118 -3.10 -7.51 8.74
N LYS A 119 -3.45 -7.42 10.03
CA LYS A 119 -4.50 -8.22 10.69
C LYS A 119 -5.91 -8.01 10.14
N SER A 120 -6.14 -6.86 9.51
CA SER A 120 -7.45 -6.48 8.96
C SER A 120 -7.56 -6.80 7.45
N PHE A 121 -6.47 -7.18 6.79
CA PHE A 121 -6.39 -7.37 5.35
C PHE A 121 -6.42 -8.84 4.91
N LEU A 122 -6.58 -9.79 5.83
CA LEU A 122 -6.60 -11.25 5.62
C LEU A 122 -5.18 -11.85 5.45
N ASP A 123 -4.82 -12.71 6.40
CA ASP A 123 -3.52 -12.73 7.08
C ASP A 123 -2.37 -13.49 6.41
N GLY A 124 -2.57 -14.18 5.29
CA GLY A 124 -1.47 -14.96 4.66
C GLY A 124 -0.59 -14.11 3.74
N LEU A 125 -1.22 -13.46 2.77
CA LEU A 125 -0.53 -12.76 1.68
C LEU A 125 0.20 -11.49 2.17
N VAL A 126 -0.43 -10.75 3.08
CA VAL A 126 0.17 -9.53 3.63
C VAL A 126 1.35 -9.87 4.54
N GLU A 127 1.30 -10.99 5.26
CA GLU A 127 2.42 -11.46 6.08
C GLU A 127 3.61 -11.90 5.20
N SER A 128 3.37 -12.65 4.11
CA SER A 128 4.42 -12.96 3.13
C SER A 128 5.06 -11.71 2.56
N PHE A 129 4.27 -10.68 2.25
CA PHE A 129 4.78 -9.41 1.76
C PHE A 129 5.58 -8.65 2.81
N ALA A 130 5.13 -8.63 4.06
CA ALA A 130 5.85 -7.98 5.15
C ALA A 130 7.28 -8.52 5.27
N ASN A 131 7.42 -9.85 5.28
CA ASN A 131 8.72 -10.51 5.35
C ASN A 131 9.61 -10.12 4.15
N LEU A 132 9.08 -10.21 2.92
CA LEU A 132 9.84 -9.87 1.72
C LEU A 132 10.24 -8.39 1.69
N TRP A 133 9.33 -7.48 2.05
CA TRP A 133 9.59 -6.05 2.00
C TRP A 133 10.67 -5.61 2.99
N GLU A 134 10.72 -6.23 4.17
CA GLU A 134 11.76 -6.00 5.16
C GLU A 134 13.14 -6.48 4.65
N GLU A 135 13.20 -7.62 3.95
CA GLU A 135 14.43 -8.12 3.32
C GLU A 135 14.98 -7.19 2.23
N PHE A 136 14.11 -6.52 1.46
CA PHE A 136 14.52 -5.55 0.42
C PHE A 136 15.08 -4.23 0.99
N LYS A 137 14.93 -3.97 2.29
CA LYS A 137 15.37 -2.73 2.97
C LYS A 137 16.67 -2.91 3.77
N LEU A 138 17.23 -4.12 3.82
CA LEU A 138 18.58 -4.44 4.32
C LEU A 138 19.61 -4.43 3.18
#